data_AF-A0A951DYQ9-F1
#
_entry.id   AF-A0A951DYQ9-F1
#
_cell.length_a   1.000
_cell.length_b   1.000
_cell.length_c   1.000
_cell.angle_alpha   90.00
_cell.angle_beta   90.00
_cell.angle_gamma   90.00
#
_symmetry.space_group_name_H-M   'P 1'
#
loop_
_entity.id
_entity.type
_entity.pdbx_description
1 polymer ?
#
loop_
_entity_poly.entity_id
_entity_poly.type
_entity_poly.pdbx_seq_one_letter_code
_entity_poly.pdbx_strand_id
1 'polypeptide(L)'
;MSIFGATPESVPSPTIPAAAAEQGKDVVHQLNNAFAKVFEIVAPSVVIIEVSKKADTETSAFEDLFFPGPPDQNNSRRSPRSAEPIQSEGSGFIVRPDGYIFTNFHVVESADKIDVKLKDGRDLSAKIVGTDEKTDVAVIKIDAKNLPSAQLGDSDAVRVGQFAFAI
;
A
#
# COMPACT_ATOMS: atom_id res chain seq x y z
N MET A 1 -60.63 -15.81 50.71
CA MET A 1 -60.20 -15.60 49.32
C MET A 1 -59.29 -14.37 49.33
N SER A 2 -58.02 -14.52 49.71
CA SER A 2 -57.08 -13.40 49.91
C SER A 2 -55.97 -13.42 48.86
N ILE A 3 -55.96 -12.34 48.06
CA ILE A 3 -54.84 -11.54 47.55
C ILE A 3 -53.43 -12.15 47.52
N PHE A 4 -52.80 -12.16 46.32
CA PHE A 4 -51.41 -11.77 46.11
C PHE A 4 -51.24 -11.35 44.63
N GLY A 5 -51.19 -10.03 44.37
CA GLY A 5 -50.74 -9.48 43.10
C GLY A 5 -49.26 -9.15 43.21
N ALA A 6 -48.41 -9.83 42.44
CA ALA A 6 -47.00 -9.49 42.33
C ALA A 6 -46.85 -8.33 41.33
N THR A 7 -46.34 -7.19 41.79
CA THR A 7 -45.89 -6.10 40.92
C THR A 7 -44.46 -6.40 40.42
N PRO A 8 -44.14 -6.17 39.14
CA PRO A 8 -42.78 -6.36 38.64
C PRO A 8 -41.86 -5.25 39.18
N GLU A 9 -40.72 -5.64 39.75
CA GLU A 9 -39.65 -4.70 40.13
C GLU A 9 -39.07 -4.04 38.88
N SER A 10 -39.07 -2.72 38.84
CA SER A 10 -38.41 -1.92 37.81
C SER A 10 -36.90 -1.90 38.05
N VAL A 11 -36.14 -2.55 37.16
CA VAL A 11 -34.68 -2.50 37.17
C VAL A 11 -34.23 -1.07 36.83
N PRO A 12 -33.36 -0.41 37.62
CA PRO A 12 -32.88 0.91 37.27
C PRO A 12 -32.00 0.84 36.03
N SER A 13 -32.34 1.64 35.00
CA SER A 13 -31.47 1.86 33.85
C SER A 13 -30.13 2.45 34.31
N PRO A 14 -28.97 1.95 33.82
CA PRO A 14 -27.69 2.53 34.18
C PRO A 14 -27.59 3.93 33.56
N THR A 15 -27.82 4.96 34.38
CA THR A 15 -27.58 6.35 34.01
C THR A 15 -26.08 6.60 34.07
N ILE A 16 -25.41 6.57 32.91
CA ILE A 16 -24.00 6.97 32.83
C ILE A 16 -23.90 8.43 33.32
N PRO A 17 -23.07 8.73 34.31
CA PRO A 17 -22.87 10.11 34.76
C PRO A 17 -22.39 10.97 33.60
N ALA A 18 -22.98 12.17 33.42
CA ALA A 18 -22.61 13.07 32.32
C ALA A 18 -21.10 13.40 32.29
N ALA A 19 -20.44 13.42 33.46
CA ALA A 19 -18.99 13.59 33.57
C ALA A 19 -18.19 12.42 32.96
N ALA A 20 -18.69 11.18 33.05
CA ALA A 20 -18.07 10.02 32.42
C ALA A 20 -18.30 10.01 30.89
N ALA A 21 -19.43 10.53 30.42
CA ALA A 21 -19.71 10.69 29.00
C ALA A 21 -18.82 11.76 28.34
N GLU A 22 -18.55 12.88 29.02
CA GLU A 22 -17.63 13.93 28.55
C GLU A 22 -16.17 13.45 28.56
N GLN A 23 -15.72 12.76 29.61
CA GLN A 23 -14.39 12.13 29.64
C GLN A 23 -14.21 11.11 28.51
N GLY A 24 -15.25 10.35 28.16
CA GLY A 24 -15.21 9.42 27.03
C GLY A 24 -14.96 10.12 25.69
N LYS A 25 -15.54 11.30 25.46
CA LYS A 25 -15.32 12.08 24.24
C LYS A 25 -13.89 12.62 24.17
N ASP A 26 -13.36 13.14 25.26
CA ASP A 26 -11.98 13.64 25.33
C ASP A 26 -10.96 12.56 25.02
N VAL A 27 -11.14 11.35 25.55
CA VAL A 27 -10.27 10.20 25.26
C VAL A 27 -10.32 9.83 23.77
N VAL A 28 -11.51 9.82 23.17
CA VAL A 28 -11.67 9.54 21.72
C VAL A 28 -11.00 10.62 20.87
N HIS A 29 -11.15 11.89 21.22
CA HIS A 29 -10.48 13.00 20.52
C HIS A 29 -8.96 12.93 20.65
N GLN A 30 -8.43 12.60 21.83
CA GLN A 30 -7.00 12.43 22.05
C GLN A 30 -6.42 11.28 21.23
N LEU A 31 -7.13 10.14 21.17
CA LEU A 31 -6.73 9.01 20.32
C LEU A 31 -6.72 9.39 18.84
N ASN A 32 -7.77 10.06 18.36
CA ASN A 32 -7.83 10.53 16.98
C ASN A 32 -6.66 11.48 16.63
N ASN A 33 -6.35 12.42 17.53
CA ASN A 33 -5.23 13.34 17.32
C ASN A 33 -3.88 12.62 17.34
N ALA A 34 -3.71 11.61 18.19
CA ALA A 34 -2.52 10.78 18.20
C ALA A 34 -2.35 10.02 16.87
N PHE A 35 -3.44 9.50 16.30
CA PHE A 35 -3.43 8.82 15.01
C PHE A 35 -3.03 9.74 13.86
N ALA A 36 -3.65 10.93 13.80
CA ALA A 36 -3.30 11.93 12.79
C ALA A 36 -1.81 12.28 12.84
N LYS A 37 -1.27 12.47 14.05
CA LYS A 37 0.15 12.82 14.24
C LYS A 37 1.11 11.71 13.81
N VAL A 38 0.79 10.43 14.08
CA VAL A 38 1.61 9.31 13.61
C VAL A 38 1.62 9.25 12.09
N PHE A 39 0.45 9.41 11.46
CA PHE A 39 0.35 9.45 10.01
C PHE A 39 1.15 10.60 9.39
N GLU A 40 1.09 11.81 9.97
CA GLU A 40 1.87 12.96 9.50
C GLU A 40 3.38 12.71 9.49
N ILE A 41 3.89 11.95 10.45
CA ILE A 41 5.32 11.61 10.57
C ILE A 41 5.71 10.53 9.55
N VAL A 42 4.89 9.48 9.39
CA VAL A 42 5.26 8.30 8.60
C VAL A 42 4.89 8.44 7.12
N ALA A 43 3.75 9.07 6.80
CA ALA A 43 3.24 9.16 5.43
C ALA A 43 4.24 9.73 4.41
N PRO A 44 5.09 10.73 4.72
CA PRO A 44 6.11 11.19 3.77
C PRO A 44 7.12 10.11 3.36
N SER A 45 7.34 9.09 4.19
CA SER A 45 8.29 8.00 3.94
C SER A 45 7.67 6.86 3.10
N VAL A 46 6.36 6.89 2.87
CA VAL A 46 5.66 5.89 2.05
C VAL A 46 5.69 6.32 0.59
N VAL A 47 5.98 5.37 -0.29
CA VAL A 47 6.10 5.59 -1.72
C VAL A 47 5.22 4.63 -2.49
N ILE A 48 4.79 5.05 -3.68
CA ILE A 48 4.11 4.20 -4.64
C ILE A 48 5.16 3.65 -5.60
N ILE A 49 5.09 2.36 -5.90
CA ILE A 49 6.01 1.66 -6.78
C ILE A 49 5.21 1.22 -7.99
N GLU A 50 5.59 1.72 -9.15
CA GLU A 50 5.03 1.34 -10.43
C GLU A 50 6.05 0.50 -11.17
N VAL A 51 5.64 -0.71 -11.54
CA VAL A 51 6.44 -1.59 -12.38
C VAL A 51 5.81 -1.73 -13.74
N SER A 52 6.63 -1.61 -14.78
CA SER A 52 6.20 -1.80 -16.16
C SER A 52 7.02 -2.88 -16.83
N LYS A 53 6.33 -3.75 -17.57
CA LYS A 53 6.94 -4.71 -18.50
C LYS A 53 7.01 -4.10 -19.90
N LYS A 54 8.14 -4.21 -20.56
CA LYS A 54 8.20 -4.00 -22.02
C LYS A 54 7.46 -5.16 -22.66
N ALA A 55 6.44 -4.86 -23.45
CA ALA A 55 5.84 -5.85 -24.31
C ALA A 55 6.90 -6.30 -25.33
N ASP A 56 7.32 -7.57 -25.24
CA ASP A 56 8.25 -8.16 -26.19
C ASP A 56 7.71 -8.00 -27.62
N THR A 57 8.36 -7.13 -28.39
CA THR A 57 8.05 -6.84 -29.80
C THR A 57 8.44 -8.00 -30.72
N GLU A 58 9.21 -8.96 -30.22
CA GLU A 58 9.71 -10.13 -30.96
C GLU A 58 8.60 -11.12 -31.34
N THR A 59 7.57 -11.28 -30.50
CA THR A 59 6.47 -12.22 -30.79
C THR A 59 5.65 -11.76 -31.98
N SER A 60 5.45 -10.44 -32.14
CA SER A 60 4.76 -9.85 -33.29
C SER A 60 5.49 -10.06 -34.62
N ALA A 61 6.83 -10.04 -34.61
CA ALA A 61 7.60 -10.24 -35.84
C ALA A 61 7.65 -11.72 -36.27
N PHE A 62 7.64 -12.65 -35.31
CA PHE A 62 7.59 -14.08 -35.59
C PHE A 62 6.18 -14.52 -36.03
N GLU A 63 5.11 -14.04 -35.41
CA GLU A 63 3.74 -14.41 -35.81
C GLU A 63 3.39 -13.93 -37.25
N ASP A 64 3.88 -12.75 -37.66
CA ASP A 64 3.77 -12.23 -39.05
C ASP A 64 4.52 -13.09 -40.08
N LEU A 65 5.57 -13.83 -39.67
CA LEU A 65 6.32 -14.74 -40.53
C LEU A 65 5.65 -16.12 -40.68
N PHE A 66 4.86 -16.55 -39.69
CA PHE A 66 4.24 -17.89 -39.66
C PHE A 66 2.79 -17.92 -40.13
N PHE A 67 2.09 -16.79 -40.11
CA PHE A 67 0.74 -16.67 -40.65
C PHE A 67 0.63 -15.53 -41.70
N PRO A 68 1.27 -15.66 -42.88
CA PRO A 68 1.03 -14.75 -43.99
C PRO A 68 -0.40 -14.95 -44.51
N GLY A 69 -1.35 -14.21 -43.94
CA GLY A 69 -2.72 -14.18 -44.43
C GLY A 69 -2.79 -13.60 -45.85
N PRO A 70 -3.83 -13.96 -46.64
CA PRO A 70 -4.00 -13.43 -47.99
C PRO A 70 -4.07 -11.89 -47.95
N PRO A 71 -3.54 -11.20 -48.99
CA PRO A 71 -3.48 -9.75 -49.02
C PRO A 71 -4.89 -9.18 -49.16
N ASP A 72 -5.54 -8.91 -48.03
CA ASP A 72 -6.83 -8.26 -47.97
C ASP A 72 -6.63 -6.74 -48.10
N GLN A 73 -6.99 -6.21 -49.27
CA GLN A 73 -6.64 -4.88 -49.74
C GLN A 73 -7.51 -3.75 -49.14
N ASN A 74 -8.27 -4.03 -48.08
CA ASN A 74 -9.23 -3.09 -47.50
C ASN A 74 -9.29 -3.10 -45.96
N ASN A 75 -8.15 -3.07 -45.27
CA ASN A 75 -8.16 -2.99 -43.81
C ASN A 75 -7.23 -1.90 -43.26
N SER A 76 -7.65 -0.63 -43.39
CA SER A 76 -7.07 0.52 -42.68
C SER A 76 -7.36 0.51 -41.16
N ARG A 77 -7.55 -0.65 -40.52
CA ARG A 77 -7.90 -0.79 -39.10
C ARG A 77 -7.28 -2.00 -38.40
N ARG A 78 -6.00 -2.27 -38.63
CA ARG A 78 -5.18 -2.92 -37.59
C ARG A 78 -4.27 -1.86 -36.98
N SER A 79 -4.83 -1.05 -36.07
CA SER A 79 -3.99 -0.55 -34.99
C SER A 79 -3.40 -1.79 -34.34
N PRO A 80 -2.07 -1.89 -34.17
CA PRO A 80 -1.52 -2.94 -33.34
C PRO A 80 -2.26 -2.82 -32.02
N ARG A 81 -2.87 -3.91 -31.57
CA ARG A 81 -3.34 -4.01 -30.20
C ARG A 81 -2.05 -3.94 -29.39
N SER A 82 -1.61 -2.72 -29.11
CA SER A 82 -0.50 -2.42 -28.22
C SER A 82 -0.79 -3.27 -27.01
N ALA A 83 0.01 -4.31 -26.81
CA ALA A 83 -0.02 -5.07 -25.58
C ALA A 83 0.05 -4.01 -24.49
N GLU A 84 -1.07 -3.80 -23.79
CA GLU A 84 -1.09 -2.81 -22.73
C GLU A 84 0.03 -3.23 -21.79
N PRO A 85 1.02 -2.35 -21.55
CA PRO A 85 2.09 -2.67 -20.62
C PRO A 85 1.42 -3.15 -19.35
N ILE A 86 1.74 -4.38 -18.92
CA ILE A 86 1.24 -4.87 -17.64
C ILE A 86 1.89 -3.98 -16.60
N GLN A 87 1.08 -3.07 -16.06
CA GLN A 87 1.46 -2.21 -14.95
C GLN A 87 1.04 -2.92 -13.68
N SER A 88 2.00 -3.19 -12.82
CA SER A 88 1.72 -3.58 -11.44
C SER A 88 2.08 -2.41 -10.54
N GLU A 89 1.24 -2.20 -9.55
CA GLU A 89 1.39 -1.14 -8.55
C GLU A 89 1.60 -1.81 -7.19
N GLY A 90 2.49 -1.25 -6.40
CA GLY A 90 2.74 -1.65 -5.02
C GLY A 90 3.14 -0.45 -4.17
N SER A 91 3.39 -0.70 -2.89
CA SER A 91 3.89 0.32 -1.97
C SER A 91 5.27 -0.05 -1.42
N GLY A 92 5.94 0.95 -0.87
CA GLY A 92 7.19 0.75 -0.16
C GLY A 92 7.45 1.83 0.88
N PHE A 93 8.49 1.59 1.69
CA PHE A 93 8.91 2.50 2.75
C PHE A 93 10.36 2.91 2.54
N ILE A 94 10.63 4.21 2.53
CA ILE A 94 11.99 4.75 2.53
C ILE A 94 12.57 4.50 3.92
N VAL A 95 13.64 3.70 4.00
CA VAL A 95 14.31 3.34 5.26
C VAL A 95 15.59 4.13 5.49
N ARG A 96 16.10 4.81 4.46
CA ARG A 96 17.28 5.68 4.58
C ARG A 96 17.12 6.98 3.78
N PRO A 97 17.63 8.12 4.28
CA PRO A 97 17.55 9.41 3.59
C PRO A 97 18.23 9.47 2.23
N ASP A 98 19.10 8.51 1.92
CA ASP A 98 19.77 8.36 0.63
C ASP A 98 19.00 7.47 -0.36
N GLY A 99 17.75 7.08 -0.06
CA GLY A 99 16.84 6.49 -1.05
C GLY A 99 16.78 4.97 -1.11
N TYR A 100 17.16 4.29 -0.02
CA TYR A 100 16.87 2.86 0.13
C TYR A 100 15.41 2.68 0.54
N ILE A 101 14.72 1.79 -0.17
CA ILE A 101 13.30 1.51 0.00
C ILE A 101 13.10 0.02 0.20
N PHE A 102 12.28 -0.35 1.18
CA PHE A 102 11.76 -1.70 1.35
C PHE A 102 10.41 -1.85 0.67
N THR A 103 10.21 -2.98 0.01
CA THR A 103 8.95 -3.39 -0.62
C THR A 103 8.88 -4.92 -0.64
N ASN A 104 7.82 -5.47 -1.24
CA ASN A 104 7.68 -6.90 -1.39
C ASN A 104 8.43 -7.40 -2.63
N PHE A 105 8.91 -8.64 -2.58
CA PHE A 105 9.58 -9.27 -3.72
C PHE A 105 8.62 -9.42 -4.91
N HIS A 106 7.39 -9.89 -4.69
CA HIS A 106 6.42 -10.09 -5.76
C HIS A 106 6.05 -8.79 -6.52
N VAL A 107 6.24 -7.61 -5.90
CA VAL A 107 6.02 -6.31 -6.57
C VAL A 107 7.09 -6.08 -7.65
N VAL A 108 8.32 -6.50 -7.42
CA VAL A 108 9.47 -6.21 -8.30
C VAL A 108 9.93 -7.41 -9.13
N GLU A 109 9.44 -8.62 -8.86
CA GLU A 109 9.91 -9.89 -9.43
C GLU A 109 10.00 -9.88 -10.96
N SER A 110 9.00 -9.31 -11.64
CA SER A 110 8.93 -9.31 -13.11
C SER A 110 9.03 -7.91 -13.73
N ALA A 111 9.62 -6.96 -13.03
CA ALA A 111 9.68 -5.58 -13.49
C ALA A 111 10.86 -5.37 -14.46
N ASP A 112 10.59 -4.93 -15.69
CA ASP A 112 11.66 -4.46 -16.60
C ASP A 112 12.11 -3.05 -16.22
N LYS A 113 11.16 -2.24 -15.75
CA LYS A 113 11.40 -0.90 -15.23
C LYS A 113 10.61 -0.69 -13.95
N ILE A 114 11.28 -0.13 -12.95
CA ILE A 114 10.70 0.25 -11.66
C ILE A 114 10.79 1.77 -11.56
N ASP A 115 9.64 2.41 -11.41
CA ASP A 115 9.51 3.83 -11.11
C ASP A 115 8.88 3.98 -9.72
N VAL A 116 9.40 4.93 -8.94
CA VAL A 116 8.94 5.21 -7.58
C VAL A 116 8.36 6.61 -7.56
N LYS A 117 7.10 6.73 -7.17
CA LYS A 117 6.43 8.01 -6.94
C LYS A 117 6.54 8.41 -5.48
N LEU A 118 7.19 9.53 -5.25
CA LEU A 118 7.32 10.14 -3.93
C LEU A 118 6.06 10.97 -3.61
N LYS A 119 5.79 11.18 -2.32
CA LYS A 119 4.67 12.03 -1.86
C LYS A 119 4.74 13.47 -2.38
N ASP A 120 5.93 13.96 -2.72
CA ASP A 120 6.14 15.30 -3.29
C ASP A 120 5.82 15.38 -4.80
N GLY A 121 5.38 14.28 -5.41
CA GLY A 121 4.99 14.20 -6.81
C GLY A 121 6.15 13.93 -7.77
N ARG A 122 7.36 13.66 -7.27
CA ARG A 122 8.50 13.24 -8.11
C ARG A 122 8.41 11.75 -8.44
N ASP A 123 8.67 11.43 -9.70
CA ASP A 123 8.82 10.07 -10.19
C ASP A 123 10.30 9.78 -10.46
N LEU A 124 10.84 8.75 -9.82
CA LEU A 124 12.26 8.40 -9.88
C LEU A 124 12.44 6.94 -10.25
N SER A 125 13.34 6.67 -11.20
CA SER A 125 13.69 5.28 -11.53
C SER A 125 14.48 4.63 -10.39
N ALA A 126 14.11 3.41 -10.05
CA ALA A 126 14.75 2.61 -9.02
C ALA A 126 15.55 1.44 -9.60
N LYS A 127 16.53 0.98 -8.84
CA LYS A 127 17.30 -0.24 -9.11
C LYS A 127 17.12 -1.22 -7.95
N ILE A 128 17.02 -2.50 -8.28
CA ILE A 128 17.03 -3.56 -7.28
C ILE A 128 18.43 -3.65 -6.66
N VAL A 129 18.51 -3.58 -5.33
CA VAL A 129 19.74 -3.78 -4.55
C VAL A 129 19.85 -5.23 -4.09
N GLY A 130 18.72 -5.83 -3.70
CA GLY A 130 18.65 -7.22 -3.27
C GLY A 130 17.21 -7.69 -3.06
N THR A 131 17.00 -8.99 -3.12
CA THR A 131 15.70 -9.64 -2.96
C THR A 131 15.84 -10.91 -2.13
N ASP A 132 14.78 -11.28 -1.43
CA ASP A 132 14.60 -12.56 -0.76
C ASP A 132 13.19 -13.09 -1.04
N GLU A 133 13.11 -14.05 -1.94
CA GLU A 133 11.85 -14.71 -2.34
C GLU A 133 11.18 -15.44 -1.17
N LYS A 134 11.95 -15.99 -0.22
CA LYS A 134 11.38 -16.81 0.86
C LYS A 134 10.60 -15.98 1.87
N THR A 135 11.04 -14.75 2.10
CA THR A 135 10.38 -13.80 3.02
C THR A 135 9.51 -12.78 2.28
N ASP A 136 9.46 -12.85 0.95
CA ASP A 136 8.78 -11.89 0.07
C ASP A 136 9.27 -10.44 0.28
N VAL A 137 10.57 -10.24 0.50
CA VAL A 137 11.15 -8.91 0.76
C VAL A 137 12.09 -8.50 -0.38
N ALA A 138 12.03 -7.21 -0.76
CA ALA A 138 12.96 -6.61 -1.69
C ALA A 138 13.46 -5.24 -1.19
N VAL A 139 14.70 -4.94 -1.56
CA VAL A 139 15.34 -3.64 -1.34
C VAL A 139 15.62 -3.02 -2.69
N ILE A 140 15.05 -1.83 -2.92
CA ILE A 140 15.32 -1.02 -4.11
C ILE A 140 15.96 0.30 -3.72
N LYS A 141 16.62 0.94 -4.69
CA LYS A 141 17.36 2.20 -4.51
C LYS A 141 16.99 3.20 -5.60
N ILE A 142 16.59 4.39 -5.17
CA ILE A 142 16.44 5.58 -6.04
C ILE A 142 17.60 6.54 -5.84
N ASP A 143 17.93 7.35 -6.86
CA ASP A 143 18.97 8.37 -6.75
C ASP A 143 18.38 9.71 -6.27
N ALA A 144 18.25 9.85 -4.94
CA ALA A 144 17.83 11.06 -4.27
C ALA A 144 18.46 11.16 -2.88
N LYS A 145 18.49 12.37 -2.33
CA LYS A 145 19.05 12.69 -1.01
C LYS A 145 18.05 13.47 -0.17
N ASN A 146 18.25 13.46 1.14
CA ASN A 146 17.42 14.17 2.12
C ASN A 146 15.95 13.73 2.05
N LEU A 147 15.71 12.45 1.80
CA LEU A 147 14.37 11.90 1.79
C LEU A 147 13.87 11.69 3.23
N PRO A 148 12.56 11.87 3.48
CA PRO A 148 11.95 11.40 4.72
C PRO A 148 12.10 9.88 4.80
N SER A 149 12.61 9.38 5.93
CA SER A 149 12.81 7.95 6.14
C SER A 149 12.09 7.48 7.40
N ALA A 150 11.43 6.33 7.30
CA ALA A 150 10.83 5.65 8.43
C ALA A 150 11.94 5.09 9.33
N GLN A 151 11.80 5.33 10.63
CA GLN A 151 12.67 4.72 11.64
C GLN A 151 12.16 3.31 11.95
N LEU A 152 13.04 2.32 11.86
CA LEU A 152 12.71 0.95 12.24
C LEU A 152 12.65 0.82 13.76
N GLY A 153 11.56 0.21 14.25
CA GLY A 153 11.40 -0.17 15.65
C GLY A 153 11.88 -1.59 15.92
N ASP A 154 11.85 -1.97 17.20
CA ASP A 154 12.11 -3.33 17.65
C ASP A 154 10.81 -4.16 17.60
N SER A 155 10.77 -5.17 16.74
CA SER A 155 9.62 -6.07 16.61
C SER A 155 9.45 -7.02 17.80
N ASP A 156 10.52 -7.36 18.50
CA ASP A 156 10.48 -8.29 19.64
C ASP A 156 9.82 -7.65 20.88
N ALA A 157 9.80 -6.32 20.92
CA ALA A 157 9.14 -5.54 21.97
C ALA A 157 7.61 -5.39 21.78
N VAL A 158 7.07 -5.77 20.61
CA VAL A 158 5.65 -5.66 20.30
C VAL A 158 4.84 -6.72 21.06
N ARG A 159 3.67 -6.34 21.57
CA ARG A 159 2.78 -7.23 22.34
C ARG A 159 1.43 -7.42 21.66
N VAL A 160 0.88 -8.63 21.77
CA VAL A 160 -0.49 -8.94 21.31
C VAL A 160 -1.49 -8.00 21.99
N GLY A 161 -2.40 -7.44 21.19
CA GLY A 161 -3.40 -6.45 21.64
C GLY A 161 -2.96 -4.99 21.54
N GLN A 162 -1.72 -4.72 21.12
CA GLN A 162 -1.33 -3.36 20.73
C GLN A 162 -1.98 -2.95 19.41
N PHE A 163 -2.27 -1.64 19.28
CA PHE A 163 -2.73 -1.08 18.02
C PHE A 163 -1.63 -1.14 16.96
N ALA A 164 -2.02 -1.45 15.73
CA ALA A 164 -1.18 -1.42 14.55
C ALA A 164 -1.86 -0.60 13.45
N PHE A 165 -1.04 0.04 12.62
CA PHE A 165 -1.50 0.83 11.48
C PHE A 165 -0.83 0.29 10.23
N ALA A 166 -1.64 0.02 9.22
CA ALA A 166 -1.18 -0.25 7.86
C ALA A 166 -1.44 1.01 7.03
N ILE A 167 -0.45 1.40 6.24
CA ILE A 167 -0.49 2.57 5.36
C ILE A 167 -0.42 2.07 3.92
#